data_AF-A0A940RM15-F1
#
_entry.id   AF-A0A940RM15-F1
#
_cell.length_a   1.000
_cell.length_b   1.000
_cell.length_c   1.000
_cell.angle_alpha   90.00
_cell.angle_beta   90.00
_cell.angle_gamma   90.00
#
_symmetry.space_group_name_H-M   'P 1'
#
loop_
_entity.id
_entity.type
_entity.pdbx_description
1 polymer ?
#
loop_
_entity_poly.entity_id
_entity_poly.type
_entity_poly.pdbx_seq_one_letter_code
_entity_poly.pdbx_strand_id
1 'polypeptide(L)'
;MQVAQRLFEDAEGIVDAMVAKALEGDTGAAGLILSRVLPSLRAQSEKVQFEFDASAPISRQAEMILEAIASGALAPDVGKQILEAVNSLATIRAVEDIEARIVILEQKQM
;
A
#
# COMPACT_ATOMS: atom_id res chain seq x y z
N MET A 1 -29.08 -10.39 -23.10
CA MET A 1 -27.79 -9.85 -23.58
C MET A 1 -28.00 -8.62 -24.49
N GLN A 2 -28.86 -7.65 -24.11
CA GLN A 2 -29.25 -6.53 -24.98
C GLN A 2 -29.03 -5.13 -24.38
N VAL A 3 -29.02 -5.02 -23.04
CA VAL A 3 -28.90 -3.71 -22.36
C VAL A 3 -27.46 -3.19 -22.38
N ALA A 4 -26.48 -4.04 -22.09
CA ALA A 4 -25.07 -3.64 -22.10
C ALA A 4 -24.61 -3.17 -23.49
N GLN A 5 -25.05 -3.84 -24.57
CA GLN A 5 -24.67 -3.49 -25.94
C GLN A 5 -25.24 -2.12 -26.36
N ARG A 6 -26.51 -1.85 -26.04
CA ARG A 6 -27.12 -0.53 -26.25
C ARG A 6 -26.41 0.57 -25.46
N LEU A 7 -26.02 0.28 -24.22
CA LEU A 7 -25.24 1.21 -23.39
C LEU A 7 -23.87 1.54 -23.99
N PHE A 8 -23.22 0.61 -24.68
CA PHE A 8 -21.96 0.87 -25.37
C PHE A 8 -22.16 1.69 -26.65
N GLU A 9 -23.22 1.43 -27.41
CA GLU A 9 -23.56 2.18 -28.62
C GLU A 9 -23.92 3.65 -28.29
N ASP A 10 -24.66 3.87 -27.20
CA ASP A 10 -25.08 5.21 -26.77
C ASP A 10 -24.09 5.89 -25.79
N ALA A 11 -22.93 5.28 -25.55
CA ALA A 11 -22.01 5.71 -24.49
C ALA A 11 -21.58 7.18 -24.63
N GLU A 12 -21.31 7.62 -25.86
CA GLU A 12 -20.88 8.99 -26.14
C GLU A 12 -21.99 10.01 -25.80
N GLY A 13 -23.23 9.76 -26.24
CA GLY A 13 -24.37 10.62 -25.93
C GLY A 13 -24.73 10.65 -24.43
N ILE A 14 -24.51 9.54 -23.72
CA ILE A 14 -24.66 9.49 -22.26
C ILE A 14 -23.59 10.38 -21.59
N VAL A 15 -22.35 10.34 -22.07
CA VAL A 15 -21.27 11.18 -21.55
C VAL A 15 -21.59 12.66 -21.77
N ASP A 16 -22.00 13.06 -22.98
CA ASP A 16 -22.35 14.45 -23.30
C ASP A 16 -23.49 14.98 -22.42
N ALA A 17 -24.54 14.17 -22.22
CA ALA A 17 -25.66 14.53 -21.36
C ALA A 17 -25.24 14.72 -19.88
N MET A 18 -24.30 13.89 -19.38
CA MET A 18 -23.77 14.05 -18.03
C MET A 18 -22.86 15.26 -17.91
N VAL A 19 -22.06 15.57 -18.94
CA VAL A 19 -21.22 16.78 -18.96
C VAL A 19 -22.07 18.04 -18.92
N ALA A 20 -23.13 18.11 -19.73
CA ALA A 20 -24.05 19.25 -19.74
C ALA A 20 -24.69 19.45 -18.35
N LYS A 21 -25.21 18.38 -17.74
CA LYS A 21 -25.79 18.46 -16.38
C LYS A 21 -24.78 18.89 -15.32
N ALA A 22 -23.55 18.37 -15.38
CA ALA A 22 -22.49 18.75 -14.45
C ALA A 22 -22.15 20.24 -14.55
N LEU A 23 -22.10 20.79 -15.78
CA LEU A 23 -21.88 22.22 -16.03
C LEU A 23 -23.05 23.09 -15.54
N GLU A 24 -24.27 22.56 -15.55
CA GLU A 24 -25.47 23.21 -14.98
C GLU A 24 -25.54 23.14 -13.44
N GLY A 25 -24.59 22.45 -12.79
CA GLY A 25 -24.49 22.38 -11.33
C GLY A 25 -25.07 21.11 -10.70
N ASP A 26 -25.38 20.08 -11.50
CA ASP A 26 -25.73 18.76 -10.97
C ASP A 26 -24.49 18.11 -10.33
N THR A 27 -24.46 18.16 -8.99
CA THR A 27 -23.35 17.61 -8.19
C THR A 27 -23.18 16.10 -8.35
N GLY A 28 -24.24 15.36 -8.70
CA GLY A 28 -24.17 13.92 -8.95
C GLY A 28 -23.48 13.62 -10.28
N ALA A 29 -23.88 14.32 -11.35
CA ALA A 29 -23.23 14.21 -12.66
C ALA A 29 -21.77 14.68 -12.60
N ALA A 30 -21.50 15.79 -11.89
CA ALA A 30 -20.16 16.29 -11.67
C ALA A 30 -19.29 15.27 -10.89
N GLY A 31 -19.83 14.66 -9.83
CA GLY A 31 -19.13 13.64 -9.05
C GLY A 31 -18.74 12.41 -9.87
N LEU A 32 -19.65 11.93 -10.73
CA LEU A 32 -19.38 10.79 -11.63
C LEU A 32 -18.24 11.10 -12.61
N ILE A 33 -18.25 12.29 -13.23
CA ILE A 33 -17.22 12.72 -14.18
C ILE A 33 -15.88 12.93 -13.47
N LEU A 34 -15.87 13.65 -12.35
CA LEU A 34 -14.65 13.94 -11.59
C LEU A 34 -13.97 12.65 -11.11
N SER A 35 -14.73 11.60 -10.75
CA SER A 35 -14.17 10.30 -10.35
C SER A 35 -13.42 9.55 -11.47
N ARG A 36 -13.68 9.90 -12.73
CA ARG A 36 -13.08 9.29 -13.93
C ARG A 36 -11.97 10.14 -14.54
N VAL A 37 -12.11 11.47 -14.49
CA VAL A 37 -11.15 12.42 -15.08
C VAL A 37 -10.02 12.75 -14.11
N LEU A 38 -10.31 12.84 -12.81
CA LEU A 38 -9.27 13.01 -11.80
C LEU A 38 -8.83 11.62 -11.34
N PRO A 39 -7.52 11.30 -11.35
CA PRO A 39 -7.06 10.15 -10.58
C PRO A 39 -7.53 10.35 -9.15
N SER A 40 -8.06 9.30 -8.52
CA SER A 40 -8.35 9.36 -7.08
C SER A 40 -7.08 9.90 -6.44
N LEU A 41 -7.15 11.05 -5.76
CA LEU A 41 -6.06 11.50 -4.91
C LEU A 41 -5.92 10.39 -3.88
N ARG A 42 -5.03 9.42 -4.14
CA ARG A 42 -4.53 8.57 -3.09
C ARG A 42 -3.93 9.57 -2.13
N ALA A 43 -4.44 9.60 -0.90
CA ALA A 43 -3.76 10.28 0.18
C ALA A 43 -2.33 9.73 0.16
N GLN A 44 -1.40 10.50 -0.42
CA GLN A 44 0.00 10.17 -0.31
C GLN A 44 0.30 10.51 1.14
N SER A 45 0.47 9.46 1.95
CA SER A 45 0.99 9.64 3.30
C SER A 45 2.25 10.49 3.18
N GLU A 46 2.32 11.56 3.98
CA GLU A 46 3.51 12.40 4.00
C GLU A 46 4.76 11.54 4.22
N LYS A 47 5.87 11.95 3.60
CA LYS A 47 7.14 11.26 3.79
C LYS A 47 7.50 11.32 5.26
N VAL A 48 7.62 10.15 5.89
CA VAL A 48 7.98 10.06 7.31
C VAL A 48 9.49 9.94 7.46
N GLN A 49 10.05 10.64 8.44
CA GLN A 49 11.45 10.53 8.83
C GLN A 49 11.52 10.18 10.31
N PHE A 50 12.17 9.06 10.62
CA PHE A 50 12.45 8.62 11.98
C PHE A 50 13.83 7.95 12.01
N GLU A 51 14.46 7.89 13.18
CA GLU A 51 15.72 7.18 13.33
C GLU A 51 15.51 5.67 13.21
N PHE A 52 16.28 5.03 12.33
CA PHE A 52 16.19 3.60 12.09
C PHE A 52 17.58 3.02 11.80
N ASP A 53 17.97 2.01 12.59
CA ASP A 53 19.21 1.27 12.38
C ASP A 53 18.88 -0.12 11.81
N ALA A 54 19.08 -0.28 10.50
CA ALA A 54 18.85 -1.54 9.81
C ALA A 54 19.87 -2.65 10.16
N SER A 55 20.98 -2.29 10.81
CA SER A 55 22.01 -3.25 11.25
C SER A 55 21.71 -3.83 12.63
N ALA A 56 20.85 -3.18 13.41
CA ALA A 56 20.45 -3.64 14.74
C ALA A 56 19.71 -4.99 14.68
N PRO A 57 19.64 -5.75 15.79
CA PRO A 57 18.79 -6.93 15.88
C PRO A 57 17.34 -6.61 15.52
N ILE A 58 16.63 -7.57 14.89
CA ILE A 58 15.24 -7.41 14.44
C ILE A 58 14.31 -6.95 15.57
N SER A 59 14.51 -7.45 16.80
CA SER A 59 13.76 -7.01 17.98
C SER A 59 13.96 -5.52 18.25
N ARG A 60 15.20 -5.02 18.18
CA ARG A 60 15.49 -3.61 18.37
C ARG A 60 14.92 -2.75 17.24
N GLN A 61 14.97 -3.24 16.00
CA GLN A 61 14.32 -2.55 14.88
C GLN A 61 12.81 -2.39 15.12
N ALA A 62 12.13 -3.44 15.62
CA ALA A 62 10.72 -3.38 15.96
C ALA A 62 10.44 -2.38 17.11
N GLU A 63 11.26 -2.38 18.16
CA GLU A 63 11.17 -1.40 19.25
C GLU A 63 11.32 0.04 18.76
N MET A 64 12.30 0.32 17.89
CA MET A 64 12.50 1.65 17.31
C MET A 64 11.28 2.13 16.51
N ILE A 65 10.61 1.22 15.79
CA ILE A 65 9.36 1.55 15.08
C ILE A 65 8.24 1.87 16.07
N LEU A 66 8.09 1.09 17.15
CA LEU A 66 7.09 1.35 18.18
C LEU A 66 7.34 2.67 18.92
N GLU A 67 8.61 2.99 19.22
CA GLU A 67 9.04 4.28 19.79
C GLU A 67 8.70 5.44 18.85
N ALA A 68 8.92 5.29 17.53
CA ALA A 68 8.56 6.29 16.53
C ALA A 68 7.05 6.52 16.42
N ILE A 69 6.23 5.46 16.58
CA ILE A 69 4.78 5.60 16.63
C ILE A 69 4.35 6.33 17.92
N ALA A 70 4.90 5.92 19.06
CA ALA A 70 4.54 6.49 20.37
C ALA A 70 4.92 7.97 20.51
N SER A 71 6.01 8.40 19.86
CA SER A 71 6.46 9.79 19.83
C SER A 71 5.70 10.65 18.81
N GLY A 72 4.84 10.06 17.98
CA GLY A 72 4.10 10.76 16.93
C GLY A 72 4.92 11.09 15.68
N ALA A 73 6.17 10.61 15.60
CA ALA A 73 6.98 10.74 14.38
C ALA A 73 6.43 9.87 13.24
N LEU A 74 5.77 8.75 13.57
CA LEU A 74 5.23 7.80 12.61
C LEU A 74 3.73 7.55 12.84
N ALA A 75 2.94 7.62 11.78
CA ALA A 75 1.53 7.26 11.84
C ALA A 75 1.38 5.75 12.13
N PRO A 76 0.39 5.32 12.95
CA PRO A 76 0.25 3.91 13.34
C PRO A 76 0.04 2.94 12.18
N ASP A 77 -0.65 3.37 11.13
CA ASP A 77 -0.91 2.58 9.91
C ASP A 77 0.37 2.35 9.09
N VAL A 78 1.22 3.37 8.97
CA VAL A 78 2.53 3.26 8.32
C VAL A 78 3.46 2.39 9.17
N GLY A 79 3.49 2.59 10.48
CA GLY A 79 4.31 1.79 11.39
C GLY A 79 3.96 0.31 11.37
N LYS A 80 2.67 -0.03 11.24
CA LYS A 80 2.24 -1.43 11.02
C LYS A 80 2.83 -2.03 9.74
N GLN A 81 2.78 -1.30 8.62
CA GLN A 81 3.34 -1.78 7.34
C GLN A 81 4.85 -2.01 7.43
N ILE A 82 5.58 -1.12 8.12
CA ILE A 82 7.02 -1.27 8.31
C ILE A 82 7.32 -2.49 9.21
N LEU A 83 6.57 -2.70 10.29
CA LEU A 83 6.72 -3.89 11.14
C LEU A 83 6.48 -5.19 10.37
N GLU A 84 5.48 -5.23 9.48
CA GLU A 84 5.24 -6.37 8.61
C GLU A 84 6.43 -6.65 7.68
N ALA A 85 7.02 -5.61 7.08
CA ALA A 85 8.21 -5.74 6.25
C ALA A 85 9.43 -6.23 7.04
N VAL A 86 9.63 -5.73 8.26
CA VAL A 86 10.71 -6.21 9.17
C VAL A 86 10.50 -7.68 9.53
N ASN A 87 9.27 -8.12 9.76
CA ASN A 87 8.97 -9.52 10.03
C ASN A 87 9.24 -10.42 8.82
N SER A 88 8.94 -9.96 7.60
CA SER A 88 9.34 -10.66 6.37
C SER A 88 10.86 -10.83 6.28
N LEU A 89 11.63 -9.79 6.57
CA LEU A 89 13.10 -9.87 6.61
C LEU A 89 13.59 -10.86 7.67
N ALA A 90 12.98 -10.85 8.86
CA ALA A 90 13.32 -11.78 9.93
C ALA A 90 13.12 -13.24 9.51
N THR A 91 12.03 -13.51 8.79
CA THR A 91 11.73 -14.85 8.27
C THR A 91 12.78 -15.29 7.25
N ILE A 92 13.16 -14.41 6.32
CA ILE A 92 14.21 -14.70 5.33
C ILE A 92 15.52 -15.06 6.02
N ARG A 93 15.97 -14.23 6.97
CA ARG A 93 17.21 -14.48 7.73
C ARG A 93 17.15 -15.79 8.53
N ALA A 94 16.00 -16.13 9.09
CA ALA A 94 15.83 -17.39 9.81
C ALA A 94 15.96 -18.60 8.88
N VAL A 95 15.42 -18.53 7.66
CA VAL A 95 15.60 -19.57 6.65
C VAL A 95 17.08 -19.71 6.27
N GLU A 96 17.77 -18.60 6.01
CA GLU A 96 19.20 -18.59 5.69
C GLU A 96 20.06 -19.20 6.81
N ASP A 97 19.79 -18.87 8.08
CA ASP A 97 20.50 -19.44 9.24
C ASP A 97 20.28 -20.96 9.35
N ILE A 98 19.05 -21.41 9.18
CA ILE A 98 18.71 -22.84 9.23
C ILE A 98 19.43 -23.59 8.10
N GLU A 99 19.40 -23.07 6.87
CA GLU A 99 20.09 -23.65 5.72
C GLU A 99 21.60 -23.77 5.98
N ALA A 100 22.24 -22.69 6.45
CA ALA A 100 23.66 -22.70 6.79
C ALA A 100 24.00 -23.76 7.85
N ARG A 101 23.16 -23.91 8.88
CA ARG A 101 23.33 -24.90 9.93
C ARG A 101 23.15 -26.33 9.43
N ILE A 102 22.20 -26.56 8.51
CA ILE A 102 22.00 -27.88 7.88
C ILE A 102 23.25 -28.27 7.10
N VAL A 103 23.79 -27.38 6.25
CA VAL A 103 25.01 -27.66 5.47
C VAL A 103 26.18 -28.06 6.37
N ILE A 104 26.38 -27.36 7.48
CA ILE A 104 27.45 -27.69 8.45
C ILE A 104 27.23 -29.07 9.08
N LEU A 105 25.99 -29.44 9.38
CA LEU A 105 25.66 -30.74 9.96
C LEU A 105 25.84 -31.88 8.96
N GLU A 106 25.43 -31.68 7.71
CA GLU A 106 25.63 -32.66 6.63
C GLU A 106 27.12 -32.89 6.35
N GLN A 107 27.93 -31.83 6.36
CA GLN A 107 29.40 -31.94 6.25
C GLN A 107 30.05 -32.72 7.39
N LYS A 108 29.46 -32.72 8.59
CA LYS A 108 29.98 -33.48 9.74
C LYS A 108 29.56 -34.95 9.74
N GLN A 109 28.54 -35.32 8.96
CA GLN A 109 28.06 -36.69 8.85
C GLN A 109 28.70 -37.46 7.67
N MET A 110 29.37 -36.75 6.76
CA MET A 110 30.23 -37.32 5.71
C MET A 110 31.63 -37.62 6.26
#